data_AF-A0A1Z9RKD7-F1
#
_entry.id   AF-A0A1Z9RKD7-F1
#
_cell.length_a   1.000
_cell.length_b   1.000
_cell.length_c   1.000
_cell.angle_alpha   90.00
_cell.angle_beta   90.00
_cell.angle_gamma   90.00
#
_symmetry.space_group_name_H-M   'P 1'
#
loop_
_entity.id
_entity.type
_entity.pdbx_description
1 polymer ?
#
loop_
_entity_poly.entity_id
_entity_poly.type
_entity_poly.pdbx_seq_one_letter_code
_entity_poly.pdbx_strand_id
1 'polypeptide(L)'
;MAFGRYTNDYNIRSKASSLSSTDEGLRKFMLRVYSYMTAGLGITGVIAWLFSNAYASGNPIVTSLMQAPLAYLVMFAPLGIILWMSFGINKMKASTAQNLFWIMAACYGIS
;
A
#
# COMPACT_ATOMS: atom_id res chain seq x y z
N MET A 1 -6.37 -59.92 -1.21
CA MET A 1 -6.91 -58.56 -1.44
C MET A 1 -7.07 -57.90 -0.09
N ALA A 2 -6.14 -57.04 0.33
CA ALA A 2 -6.19 -56.35 1.63
C ALA A 2 -6.24 -54.83 1.37
N PHE A 3 -7.42 -54.37 0.95
CA PHE A 3 -7.75 -52.95 0.91
C PHE A 3 -8.46 -52.62 2.22
N GLY A 4 -8.03 -51.56 2.91
CA GLY A 4 -8.76 -51.04 4.06
C GLY A 4 -8.00 -51.10 5.37
N ARG A 5 -6.92 -50.33 5.47
CA ARG A 5 -6.56 -49.67 6.73
C ARG A 5 -6.21 -48.24 6.41
N TYR A 6 -7.24 -47.43 6.14
CA TYR A 6 -7.12 -45.98 6.27
C TYR A 6 -6.89 -45.71 7.75
N THR A 7 -5.62 -45.59 8.10
CA THR A 7 -5.21 -45.29 9.45
C THR A 7 -5.79 -43.93 9.80
N ASN A 8 -6.75 -43.96 10.71
CA ASN A 8 -7.35 -42.79 11.35
C ASN A 8 -6.32 -42.25 12.35
N ASP A 9 -5.15 -41.88 11.83
CA ASP A 9 -4.03 -41.44 12.64
C ASP A 9 -4.34 -40.02 13.09
N TYR A 10 -4.90 -39.93 14.29
CA TYR A 10 -5.21 -38.67 14.96
C TYR A 10 -4.01 -37.71 14.95
N ASN A 11 -2.79 -38.25 15.01
CA ASN A 11 -1.52 -37.52 14.93
C ASN A 11 -1.23 -36.91 13.55
N ILE A 12 -1.67 -37.55 12.45
CA ILE A 12 -1.52 -37.03 11.09
C ILE A 12 -2.57 -35.94 10.84
N ARG A 13 -3.80 -36.13 11.33
CA ARG A 13 -4.88 -35.14 11.22
C ARG A 13 -4.62 -33.89 12.07
N SER A 14 -4.05 -34.03 13.27
CA SER A 14 -3.64 -32.90 14.11
C SER A 14 -2.49 -32.11 13.50
N LYS A 15 -1.48 -32.79 12.92
CA LYS A 15 -0.41 -32.13 12.14
C LYS A 15 -0.96 -31.41 10.91
N ALA A 16 -1.82 -32.05 10.12
CA ALA A 16 -2.45 -31.43 8.96
C ALA A 16 -3.32 -30.21 9.35
N SER A 17 -4.07 -30.31 10.46
CA SER A 17 -4.83 -29.18 11.01
C SER A 17 -3.94 -28.03 11.48
N SER A 18 -2.77 -28.32 12.07
CA SER A 18 -1.81 -27.31 12.53
C SER A 18 -1.07 -26.59 11.39
N LEU A 19 -0.82 -27.31 10.29
CA LEU A 19 -0.29 -26.74 9.04
C LEU A 19 -1.33 -25.82 8.40
N SER A 20 -2.59 -26.26 8.33
CA SER A 20 -3.72 -25.47 7.83
C SER A 20 -3.91 -24.15 8.60
N SER A 21 -3.78 -24.15 9.93
CA SER A 21 -3.90 -22.92 10.73
C SER A 21 -2.74 -21.94 10.50
N THR A 22 -1.54 -22.45 10.21
CA THR A 22 -0.36 -21.62 9.90
C THR A 22 -0.50 -20.96 8.53
N ASP A 23 -0.96 -21.73 7.53
CA ASP A 23 -1.24 -21.24 6.18
C ASP A 23 -2.37 -20.19 6.17
N GLU A 24 -3.39 -20.37 7.01
CA GLU A 24 -4.49 -19.41 7.11
C GLU A 24 -4.01 -18.05 7.65
N GLY A 25 -3.08 -18.05 8.61
CA GLY A 25 -2.44 -16.83 9.11
C GLY A 25 -1.62 -16.10 8.04
N LEU A 26 -0.82 -16.85 7.27
CA LEU A 26 0.01 -16.30 6.19
C LEU A 26 -0.86 -15.73 5.06
N ARG A 27 -1.93 -16.45 4.68
CA ARG A 27 -2.91 -15.98 3.70
C ARG A 27 -3.61 -14.71 4.17
N LYS A 28 -4.06 -14.65 5.43
CA LYS A 28 -4.68 -13.44 6.01
C LYS A 28 -3.72 -12.25 6.00
N PHE A 29 -2.44 -12.48 6.30
CA PHE A 29 -1.41 -11.44 6.24
C PHE A 29 -1.24 -10.92 4.81
N MET A 30 -1.05 -11.80 3.82
CA MET A 30 -0.89 -11.41 2.42
C MET A 30 -2.12 -10.69 1.88
N LEU A 31 -3.33 -11.19 2.16
CA LEU A 31 -4.58 -10.54 1.77
C LEU A 31 -4.67 -9.11 2.33
N ARG A 32 -4.29 -8.91 3.59
CA ARG A 32 -4.26 -7.58 4.20
C ARG A 32 -3.27 -6.67 3.48
N VAL A 33 -2.06 -7.15 3.17
CA VAL A 33 -1.05 -6.37 2.42
C VAL A 33 -1.58 -5.98 1.04
N TYR A 34 -2.18 -6.92 0.31
CA TYR A 34 -2.76 -6.64 -1.01
C TYR A 34 -3.94 -5.67 -0.94
N SER A 35 -4.81 -5.77 0.07
CA SER A 35 -5.85 -4.76 0.30
C SER A 35 -5.28 -3.36 0.52
N TYR A 36 -4.16 -3.23 1.24
CA TYR A 36 -3.50 -1.93 1.42
C TYR A 36 -2.86 -1.41 0.14
N MET A 37 -2.19 -2.26 -0.62
CA MET A 37 -1.57 -1.87 -1.90
C MET A 37 -2.61 -1.44 -2.93
N THR A 38 -3.70 -2.20 -3.04
CA THR A 38 -4.81 -1.86 -3.96
C THR A 38 -5.51 -0.56 -3.54
N ALA A 39 -5.74 -0.35 -2.24
CA ALA A 39 -6.29 0.91 -1.74
C ALA A 39 -5.35 2.10 -2.01
N GLY A 40 -4.04 1.95 -1.79
CA GLY A 40 -3.05 2.98 -2.09
C GLY A 40 -3.05 3.36 -3.57
N LEU A 41 -2.97 2.37 -4.46
CA LEU A 41 -3.03 2.58 -5.91
C LEU A 41 -4.36 3.21 -6.35
N GLY A 42 -5.48 2.78 -5.75
CA GLY A 42 -6.80 3.36 -6.03
C GLY A 42 -6.85 4.85 -5.69
N ILE A 43 -6.29 5.25 -4.53
CA ILE A 43 -6.21 6.65 -4.12
C ILE A 43 -5.33 7.46 -5.09
N THR A 44 -4.15 6.93 -5.45
CA THR A 44 -3.28 7.58 -6.43
C THR A 44 -3.99 7.81 -7.76
N GLY A 45 -4.72 6.80 -8.27
CA GLY A 45 -5.48 6.91 -9.50
C GLY A 45 -6.61 7.94 -9.43
N VAL A 46 -7.36 7.98 -8.32
CA VAL A 46 -8.43 8.98 -8.10
C VAL A 46 -7.86 10.39 -8.08
N ILE A 47 -6.75 10.59 -7.38
CA ILE A 47 -6.12 11.91 -7.27
C ILE A 47 -5.56 12.36 -8.62
N ALA A 48 -4.90 11.46 -9.35
CA ALA A 48 -4.40 11.74 -10.70
C ALA A 48 -5.55 12.12 -11.65
N TRP A 49 -6.68 11.41 -11.58
CA TRP A 49 -7.86 11.74 -12.37
C TRP A 49 -8.42 13.12 -12.01
N LEU A 50 -8.60 13.42 -10.72
CA LEU A 50 -9.08 14.73 -10.28
C LEU A 50 -8.13 15.86 -10.71
N PHE A 51 -6.82 15.66 -10.55
CA PHE A 51 -5.80 16.64 -10.90
C PHE A 51 -5.75 16.89 -12.42
N SER A 52 -5.81 15.83 -13.22
CA SER A 52 -5.88 15.91 -14.68
C SER A 52 -7.11 16.67 -15.17
N ASN A 53 -8.30 16.38 -14.61
CA ASN A 53 -9.52 17.10 -14.95
C ASN A 53 -9.45 18.58 -14.55
N ALA A 54 -8.89 18.89 -13.39
CA ALA A 54 -8.74 20.27 -12.92
C ALA A 54 -7.75 21.06 -13.79
N TYR A 55 -6.68 20.43 -14.26
CA TYR A 55 -5.75 21.03 -15.22
C TYR A 55 -6.42 21.27 -16.59
N ALA A 56 -7.13 20.28 -17.12
CA ALA A 56 -7.85 20.38 -18.40
C ALA A 56 -8.96 21.45 -18.38
N SER A 57 -9.61 21.64 -17.24
CA SER A 57 -10.64 22.67 -17.03
C SER A 57 -10.08 24.09 -16.92
N GLY A 58 -8.74 24.26 -16.98
CA GLY A 58 -8.10 25.56 -16.86
C GLY A 58 -8.19 26.18 -15.47
N ASN A 59 -8.31 25.35 -14.41
CA ASN A 59 -8.42 25.86 -13.06
C ASN A 59 -7.16 26.71 -12.73
N PRO A 60 -7.31 27.98 -12.32
CA PRO A 60 -6.18 28.89 -12.12
C PRO A 60 -5.23 28.42 -11.01
N ILE A 61 -5.73 27.66 -10.04
CA ILE A 61 -4.92 27.13 -8.93
C ILE A 61 -4.01 26.00 -9.44
N VAL A 62 -4.54 25.09 -10.25
CA VAL A 62 -3.79 23.93 -10.75
C VAL A 62 -2.80 24.34 -11.84
N THR A 63 -3.23 25.23 -12.74
CA THR A 63 -2.37 25.74 -13.81
C THR A 63 -1.20 26.56 -13.25
N SER A 64 -1.42 27.41 -12.24
CA SER A 64 -0.34 28.13 -11.57
C SER A 64 0.62 27.23 -10.78
N LEU A 65 0.11 26.13 -10.20
CA LEU A 65 0.94 25.13 -9.50
C LEU A 65 1.90 24.40 -10.46
N MET A 66 1.50 24.24 -11.72
CA MET A 66 2.30 23.62 -12.78
C MET A 66 3.20 24.59 -13.54
N GLN A 67 3.18 25.89 -13.19
CA GLN A 67 4.17 26.84 -13.72
C GLN A 67 5.42 26.88 -12.83
N ALA A 68 6.58 27.11 -13.45
CA ALA A 68 7.80 27.37 -12.71
C ALA A 68 7.65 28.69 -11.91
N PRO A 69 8.15 28.76 -10.66
CA PRO A 69 8.99 27.78 -9.97
C PRO A 69 8.22 26.76 -9.09
N LEU A 70 6.90 26.89 -8.94
CA LEU A 70 6.10 26.04 -8.05
C LEU A 70 6.04 24.59 -8.53
N ALA A 71 6.12 24.36 -9.84
CA ALA A 71 6.18 23.01 -10.42
C ALA A 71 7.33 22.17 -9.85
N TYR A 72 8.48 22.80 -9.55
CA TYR A 72 9.62 22.10 -8.95
C TYR A 72 9.30 21.59 -7.55
N LEU A 73 8.51 22.33 -6.76
CA LEU A 73 8.12 21.87 -5.42
C LEU A 73 7.25 20.62 -5.50
N VAL A 74 6.31 20.56 -6.45
CA VAL A 74 5.48 19.37 -6.66
C VAL A 74 6.33 18.18 -7.10
N MET A 75 7.26 18.39 -8.03
CA MET A 75 8.15 17.35 -8.53
C MET A 75 9.15 16.83 -7.47
N PHE A 76 9.64 17.71 -6.59
CA PHE A 76 10.58 17.34 -5.51
C PHE A 76 9.88 16.90 -4.22
N ALA A 77 8.56 17.10 -4.08
CA ALA A 77 7.81 16.70 -2.89
C ALA A 77 7.96 15.20 -2.55
N PRO A 78 7.90 14.24 -3.49
CA PRO A 78 8.11 12.82 -3.18
C PRO A 78 9.50 12.55 -2.62
N LEU A 79 10.53 13.20 -3.18
CA LEU A 79 11.91 13.08 -2.72
C LEU A 79 12.09 13.65 -1.31
N GLY A 80 11.47 14.79 -1.01
CA GLY A 80 11.50 15.37 0.33
C GLY A 80 10.92 14.43 1.40
N ILE A 81 9.80 13.76 1.09
CA ILE A 81 9.16 12.81 2.01
C ILE A 81 10.04 11.56 2.22
N ILE A 82 10.67 11.05 1.16
CA ILE A 82 11.59 9.90 1.25
C ILE A 82 12.82 10.25 2.11
N LEU A 83 13.41 11.43 1.90
CA LEU A 83 14.55 11.88 2.70
C LEU A 83 14.18 12.03 4.18
N TRP A 84 13.01 12.61 4.47
CA TRP A 84 12.52 12.70 5.84
C TRP A 84 12.31 11.33 6.50
N MET A 85 11.76 10.36 5.75
CA MET A 85 11.62 8.98 6.21
C MET A 85 12.99 8.35 6.49
N SER A 86 13.99 8.58 5.63
CA SER A 86 15.35 8.05 5.80
C SER A 86 16.00 8.50 7.12
N PHE A 87 15.73 9.71 7.59
CA PHE A 87 16.25 10.21 8.87
C PHE A 87 15.43 9.73 10.08
N GLY A 88 14.14 9.48 9.90
CA GLY A 88 13.20 9.13 10.98
C GLY A 88 12.90 7.64 11.17
N ILE A 89 13.34 6.78 10.25
CA ILE A 89 12.84 5.39 10.17
C ILE A 89 13.08 4.56 11.44
N ASN A 90 14.20 4.80 12.14
CA ASN A 90 14.56 4.08 13.37
C ASN A 90 13.69 4.45 14.58
N LYS A 91 12.88 5.52 14.49
CA LYS A 91 12.02 6.00 15.60
C LYS A 91 10.53 6.05 15.24
N MET A 92 10.12 5.60 14.06
CA MET A 92 8.73 5.69 13.63
C MET A 92 7.86 4.58 14.23
N LYS A 93 6.70 4.97 14.77
CA LYS A 93 5.63 4.05 15.16
C LYS A 93 4.90 3.56 13.91
N ALA A 94 4.33 2.36 13.97
CA ALA A 94 3.57 1.77 12.86
C ALA A 94 2.47 2.70 12.31
N SER A 95 1.76 3.43 13.18
CA SER A 95 0.74 4.41 12.78
C SER A 95 1.31 5.61 12.01
N THR A 96 2.50 6.08 12.37
CA THR A 96 3.17 7.18 11.64
C THR A 96 3.54 6.75 10.23
N ALA A 97 4.10 5.54 10.07
CA ALA A 97 4.42 4.98 8.76
C ALA A 97 3.17 4.80 7.89
N GLN A 98 2.05 4.40 8.50
CA GLN A 98 0.80 4.20 7.80
C GLN A 98 0.17 5.52 7.31
N ASN A 99 0.21 6.57 8.13
CA ASN A 99 -0.23 7.90 7.68
C ASN A 99 0.66 8.44 6.55
N LEU A 100 1.96 8.21 6.64
CA LEU A 100 2.91 8.63 5.61
C LEU A 100 2.69 7.89 4.29
N PHE A 101 2.33 6.61 4.34
CA PHE A 101 1.95 5.84 3.16
C PHE A 101 0.78 6.49 2.41
N TRP A 102 -0.26 6.92 3.13
CA TRP A 102 -1.40 7.60 2.51
C TRP A 102 -1.04 8.97 1.92
N ILE A 103 -0.21 9.75 2.62
CA ILE A 103 0.31 11.03 2.12
C ILE A 103 1.15 10.82 0.85
N MET A 104 2.01 9.81 0.85
CA MET A 104 2.81 9.45 -0.32
C MET A 104 1.94 9.01 -1.49
N ALA A 105 0.96 8.14 -1.26
CA ALA A 105 0.01 7.72 -2.30
C ALA A 105 -0.71 8.91 -2.93
N ALA A 106 -1.06 9.93 -2.14
CA ALA A 106 -1.63 11.16 -2.64
C ALA A 106 -0.63 12.01 -3.44
N CYS A 107 0.58 12.19 -2.90
CA CYS A 107 1.64 12.96 -3.53
C CYS A 107 2.01 12.39 -4.92
N TYR A 108 2.12 11.06 -5.02
CA TYR A 108 2.37 10.38 -6.29
C TYR A 108 1.25 10.54 -7.33
N GLY A 109 0.02 10.86 -6.91
CA GLY A 109 -1.08 11.13 -7.84
C GLY A 109 -1.07 12.56 -8.39
N ILE A 110 -0.38 13.48 -7.73
CA ILE A 110 -0.28 14.90 -8.12
C ILE A 110 0.98 15.15 -8.96
N SER A 111 2.06 14.42 -8.66
CA SER A 111 3.38 14.53 -9.29
C SER A 111 3.43 13.94 -10.70
#